data_AF-A0A077RWZ4-F1
#
_entry.id   AF-A0A077RWZ4-F1
#
_cell.length_a   1.000
_cell.length_b   1.000
_cell.length_c   1.000
_cell.angle_alpha   90.00
_cell.angle_beta   90.00
_cell.angle_gamma   90.00
#
_symmetry.space_group_name_H-M   'P 1'
#
loop_
_entity.id
_entity.type
_entity.pdbx_description
1 polymer ?
#
loop_
_entity_poly.entity_id
_entity_poly.type
_entity_poly.pdbx_seq_one_letter_code
_entity_poly.pdbx_strand_id
1 'polypeptide(L)'
;MLVKGVNEGRWTEKFVSRIKFKGDLIISSPDVSLVELGPDVEFVLVATDGLWDYIKSTEAVAFVRDQLCQHGDVQRACEALGEKALDRRSQDNISIVIADLGRTNWQELPVPTPNVLLELSQAVATVGAVSVGIWISSLLTLQ
;
A
#
# COMPACT_ATOMS: atom_id res chain seq x y z
N MET A 1 35.02 -10.65 -0.02
CA MET A 1 34.41 -9.33 -0.30
C MET A 1 35.32 -8.18 0.11
N LEU A 2 35.71 -8.06 1.40
CA LEU A 2 36.55 -6.94 1.88
C LEU A 2 37.93 -6.85 1.19
N VAL A 3 38.71 -7.93 1.09
CA VAL A 3 40.02 -7.85 0.41
C VAL A 3 39.88 -7.44 -1.07
N LYS A 4 38.86 -7.97 -1.76
CA LYS A 4 38.57 -7.63 -3.16
C LYS A 4 38.29 -6.13 -3.34
N GLY A 5 37.50 -5.51 -2.47
CA GLY A 5 37.26 -4.07 -2.59
C GLY A 5 38.43 -3.19 -2.16
N VAL A 6 39.45 -3.69 -1.44
CA VAL A 6 40.70 -2.95 -1.23
C VAL A 6 41.42 -2.86 -2.56
N ASN A 7 41.53 -4.01 -3.25
CA ASN A 7 42.17 -4.09 -4.56
C ASN A 7 41.43 -3.26 -5.63
N GLU A 8 40.11 -3.14 -5.52
CA GLU A 8 39.28 -2.29 -6.40
C GLU A 8 39.24 -0.80 -5.96
N GLY A 9 39.94 -0.42 -4.89
CA GLY A 9 39.98 0.96 -4.40
C GLY A 9 38.67 1.44 -3.75
N ARG A 10 37.74 0.53 -3.42
CA ARG A 10 36.45 0.84 -2.78
C ARG A 10 36.60 1.22 -1.31
N TRP A 11 37.66 0.78 -0.65
CA TRP A 11 37.98 1.10 0.75
C TRP A 11 39.47 0.93 1.05
N THR A 12 39.92 1.47 2.19
CA THR A 12 41.32 1.39 2.63
C THR A 12 41.59 0.12 3.46
N GLU A 13 42.85 -0.33 3.49
CA GLU A 13 43.26 -1.44 4.36
C GLU A 13 43.01 -1.16 5.85
N LYS A 14 43.22 0.10 6.27
CA LYS A 14 42.96 0.56 7.64
C LYS A 14 41.48 0.47 8.01
N PHE A 15 40.57 0.64 7.05
CA PHE A 15 39.14 0.46 7.27
C PHE A 15 38.82 -1.03 7.45
N VAL A 16 39.30 -1.88 6.55
CA VAL A 16 39.03 -3.33 6.58
C VAL A 16 39.59 -3.99 7.84
N SER A 17 40.77 -3.57 8.31
CA SER A 17 41.40 -4.15 9.51
C SER A 17 40.62 -3.96 10.80
N ARG A 18 39.68 -3.00 10.83
CA ARG A 18 38.81 -2.71 11.99
C ARG A 18 37.53 -3.53 11.98
N ILE A 19 37.17 -4.14 10.85
CA ILE A 19 35.91 -4.86 10.68
C ILE A 19 36.14 -6.33 11.06
N LYS A 20 35.29 -6.83 11.96
CA LYS A 20 35.23 -8.25 12.33
C LYS A 20 33.80 -8.74 12.19
N PHE A 21 33.51 -9.45 11.10
CA PHE A 21 32.22 -10.11 10.93
C PHE A 21 32.11 -11.30 11.88
N LYS A 22 30.98 -11.43 12.56
CA LYS A 22 30.70 -12.52 13.50
C LYS A 22 29.86 -13.66 12.88
N GLY A 23 29.35 -13.44 11.68
CA GLY A 23 28.50 -14.38 10.94
C GLY A 23 28.16 -13.82 9.57
N ASP A 24 27.27 -14.50 8.87
CA ASP A 24 26.83 -14.11 7.54
C ASP A 24 25.96 -12.85 7.59
N LEU A 25 26.23 -11.92 6.68
CA LEU A 25 25.47 -10.66 6.58
C LEU A 25 24.11 -10.84 5.91
N ILE A 26 23.98 -11.87 5.08
CA ILE A 26 22.77 -12.25 4.37
C ILE A 26 22.60 -13.74 4.58
N ILE A 27 21.45 -14.14 5.11
CA ILE A 27 21.09 -15.54 5.36
C ILE A 27 19.88 -15.92 4.51
N SER A 28 19.76 -17.21 4.18
CA SER A 28 18.63 -17.76 3.43
C SER A 28 17.57 -18.42 4.31
N SER A 29 17.70 -18.31 5.63
CA SER A 29 16.69 -18.82 6.56
C SER A 29 15.48 -17.89 6.53
N PRO A 30 14.28 -18.39 6.13
CA PRO A 30 13.10 -17.55 6.02
C PRO A 30 12.40 -17.37 7.36
N ASP A 31 11.63 -16.30 7.47
CA ASP A 31 10.58 -16.21 8.48
C ASP A 31 9.40 -17.10 8.07
N VAL A 32 8.92 -17.92 9.01
CA VAL A 32 7.82 -18.86 8.77
C VAL A 32 6.67 -18.52 9.72
N SER A 33 5.49 -18.25 9.14
CA SER A 33 4.25 -18.05 9.88
C SER A 33 3.19 -19.04 9.41
N LEU A 34 2.37 -19.51 10.36
CA LEU A 34 1.20 -20.34 10.08
C LEU A 34 -0.04 -19.50 10.32
N VAL A 35 -0.93 -19.46 9.32
CA VAL A 35 -2.20 -18.74 9.39
C VAL A 35 -3.31 -19.73 9.03
N GLU A 36 -4.27 -19.91 9.93
CA GLU A 36 -5.44 -20.73 9.68
C GLU A 36 -6.45 -19.96 8.81
N LEU A 37 -6.91 -20.57 7.72
CA LEU A 37 -7.87 -19.95 6.80
C LEU A 37 -9.31 -20.15 7.29
N GLY A 38 -9.77 -19.21 8.10
CA GLY A 38 -11.17 -19.11 8.56
C GLY A 38 -12.17 -18.93 7.41
N PRO A 39 -13.48 -19.16 7.67
CA PRO A 39 -14.53 -19.00 6.67
C PRO A 39 -14.74 -17.53 6.25
N ASP A 40 -14.25 -16.59 7.04
CA ASP A 40 -14.26 -15.14 6.84
C ASP A 40 -13.13 -14.62 5.94
N VAL A 41 -12.13 -15.46 5.64
CA VAL A 41 -11.06 -15.10 4.72
C VAL A 41 -11.58 -15.17 3.29
N GLU A 42 -11.57 -14.01 2.61
CA GLU A 42 -12.09 -13.88 1.25
C GLU A 42 -11.03 -14.24 0.19
N PHE A 43 -9.84 -13.66 0.29
CA PHE A 43 -8.73 -13.88 -0.64
C PHE A 43 -7.37 -13.64 0.04
N VAL A 44 -6.30 -14.12 -0.59
CA VAL A 44 -4.91 -13.82 -0.22
C VAL A 44 -4.23 -13.06 -1.36
N LEU A 45 -3.51 -11.99 -1.01
CA LEU A 45 -2.76 -11.15 -1.95
C LEU A 45 -1.26 -11.19 -1.59
N VAL A 46 -0.45 -11.63 -2.54
CA VAL A 46 1.02 -11.65 -2.46
C VAL A 46 1.57 -10.84 -3.62
N ALA A 47 2.54 -9.96 -3.36
CA ALA A 47 3.17 -9.18 -4.41
C ALA A 47 4.60 -8.76 -4.03
N THR A 48 5.36 -8.35 -5.03
CA THR A 48 6.69 -7.75 -4.87
C THR A 48 6.61 -6.30 -4.35
N ASP A 49 7.74 -5.79 -3.86
CA ASP A 49 7.93 -4.38 -3.47
C ASP A 49 7.59 -3.38 -4.57
N GLY A 50 7.77 -3.74 -5.84
CA GLY A 50 7.30 -2.95 -6.98
C GLY A 50 5.81 -2.56 -6.91
N LEU A 51 4.96 -3.32 -6.19
CA LEU A 51 3.60 -2.91 -5.84
C LEU A 51 3.58 -2.08 -4.55
N TRP A 52 4.16 -2.62 -3.48
CA TRP A 52 3.99 -2.12 -2.11
C TRP A 52 4.66 -0.77 -1.85
N ASP A 53 5.68 -0.42 -2.61
CA ASP A 53 6.34 0.88 -2.53
C ASP A 53 5.42 2.04 -2.99
N TYR A 54 4.40 1.73 -3.79
CA TYR A 54 3.52 2.73 -4.42
C TYR A 54 2.05 2.61 -4.00
N ILE A 55 1.63 1.45 -3.50
CA ILE A 55 0.27 1.18 -3.06
C ILE A 55 0.28 0.62 -1.65
N LYS A 56 -0.49 1.26 -0.75
CA LYS A 56 -0.64 0.77 0.63
C LYS A 56 -1.42 -0.54 0.65
N SER A 57 -1.08 -1.44 1.56
CA SER A 57 -1.74 -2.75 1.70
C SER A 57 -3.27 -2.65 1.86
N THR A 58 -3.74 -1.74 2.71
CA THR A 58 -5.19 -1.50 2.91
C THR A 58 -5.87 -0.97 1.65
N GLU A 59 -5.17 -0.14 0.87
CA GLU A 59 -5.67 0.37 -0.40
C GLU A 59 -5.75 -0.73 -1.47
N ALA A 60 -4.72 -1.57 -1.56
CA ALA A 60 -4.69 -2.68 -2.50
C ALA A 60 -5.81 -3.68 -2.21
N VAL A 61 -6.02 -4.06 -0.95
CA VAL A 61 -7.10 -4.96 -0.52
C VAL A 61 -8.47 -4.36 -0.84
N ALA A 62 -8.68 -3.07 -0.53
CA ALA A 62 -9.94 -2.39 -0.85
C ALA A 62 -10.20 -2.34 -2.37
N PHE A 63 -9.16 -2.07 -3.16
CA PHE A 63 -9.25 -2.03 -4.61
C PHE A 63 -9.58 -3.40 -5.20
N VAL A 64 -8.89 -4.46 -4.77
CA VAL A 64 -9.18 -5.83 -5.23
C VAL A 64 -10.61 -6.24 -4.85
N ARG A 65 -11.04 -5.95 -3.62
CA ARG A 65 -12.42 -6.22 -3.19
C ARG A 65 -13.43 -5.49 -4.08
N ASP A 66 -13.21 -4.21 -4.37
CA ASP A 66 -14.07 -3.43 -5.26
C ASP A 66 -14.13 -4.01 -6.69
N GLN A 67 -13.00 -4.38 -7.28
CA GLN A 67 -12.95 -5.06 -8.59
C GLN A 67 -13.73 -6.38 -8.57
N LEU A 68 -13.51 -7.22 -7.56
CA LEU A 68 -14.21 -8.49 -7.41
C LEU A 68 -15.72 -8.29 -7.21
N CYS A 69 -16.17 -7.32 -6.42
CA CYS A 69 -17.58 -6.99 -6.29
C CYS A 69 -18.23 -6.54 -7.62
N GLN A 70 -17.47 -5.85 -8.47
CA GLN A 70 -17.98 -5.35 -9.75
C GLN A 70 -18.15 -6.45 -10.81
N HIS A 71 -17.20 -7.40 -10.90
CA HIS A 71 -17.20 -8.38 -11.99
C HIS A 71 -16.87 -9.82 -11.59
N GLY A 72 -16.38 -10.08 -10.38
CA GLY A 72 -16.10 -11.42 -9.86
C GLY A 72 -14.95 -12.16 -10.56
N ASP A 73 -14.09 -11.43 -11.28
CA ASP A 73 -12.98 -12.01 -12.05
C ASP A 73 -11.64 -11.61 -11.40
N VAL A 74 -10.99 -12.59 -10.77
CA VAL A 74 -9.73 -12.40 -10.05
C VAL A 74 -8.56 -12.06 -10.96
N GLN A 75 -8.53 -12.59 -12.18
CA GLN A 75 -7.44 -12.32 -13.12
C GLN A 75 -7.52 -10.86 -13.56
N ARG A 76 -8.72 -10.40 -13.91
CA ARG A 76 -8.96 -9.01 -14.27
C ARG A 76 -8.66 -8.05 -13.11
N ALA A 77 -9.05 -8.41 -11.88
CA ALA A 77 -8.74 -7.61 -10.69
C ALA A 77 -7.22 -7.51 -10.44
N CYS A 78 -6.48 -8.60 -10.68
CA CYS A 78 -5.03 -8.65 -10.56
C CYS A 78 -4.34 -7.75 -11.61
N GLU A 79 -4.78 -7.82 -12.87
CA GLU A 79 -4.27 -6.97 -13.95
C GLU A 79 -4.51 -5.49 -13.65
N ALA A 80 -5.73 -5.13 -13.24
CA ALA A 80 -6.08 -3.76 -12.88
C ALA A 80 -5.26 -3.22 -11.69
N LEU A 81 -4.92 -4.07 -10.71
CA LEU A 81 -4.05 -3.66 -9.60
C LEU A 81 -2.62 -3.41 -10.07
N GLY A 82 -2.11 -4.21 -11.01
CA GLY A 82 -0.82 -4.00 -11.65
C GLY A 82 -0.78 -2.70 -12.46
N GLU A 83 -1.81 -2.44 -13.27
CA GLU A 83 -1.96 -1.17 -14.01
C GLU A 83 -1.98 0.04 -13.07
N LYS A 84 -2.71 -0.05 -11.95
CA LYS A 84 -2.75 1.01 -10.94
C LYS A 84 -1.37 1.33 -10.35
N ALA A 85 -0.51 0.33 -10.18
CA ALA A 85 0.86 0.53 -9.72
C ALA A 85 1.73 1.20 -10.79
N LEU A 86 1.55 0.83 -12.06
CA LEU A 86 2.20 1.47 -13.19
C LEU A 86 1.76 2.94 -13.36
N ASP A 87 0.48 3.24 -13.18
CA ASP A 87 -0.06 4.60 -13.21
C ASP A 87 0.54 5.49 -12.11
N ARG A 88 0.88 4.89 -10.97
CA ARG A 88 1.65 5.55 -9.89
C ARG A 88 3.15 5.66 -10.16
N ARG A 89 3.57 5.31 -11.38
CA ARG A 89 4.96 5.34 -11.85
C ARG A 89 5.88 4.45 -11.03
N SER A 90 5.42 3.23 -10.71
CA SER A 90 6.33 2.22 -10.19
C SER A 90 7.54 2.07 -11.11
N GLN A 91 8.74 2.05 -10.53
CA GLN A 91 10.01 1.97 -11.25
C GLN A 91 10.62 0.56 -11.20
N ASP A 92 9.90 -0.42 -10.65
CA ASP A 92 10.39 -1.78 -10.45
C ASP A 92 9.50 -2.82 -11.16
N ASN A 93 9.95 -4.06 -11.19
CA ASN A 93 9.18 -5.18 -11.66
C ASN A 93 8.03 -5.49 -10.70
N ILE A 94 6.81 -5.55 -11.26
CA ILE A 94 5.60 -5.86 -10.51
C ILE A 94 5.21 -7.30 -10.78
N SER A 95 5.12 -8.10 -9.73
CA SER A 95 4.53 -9.44 -9.77
C SER A 95 3.48 -9.54 -8.67
N ILE A 96 2.29 -10.01 -9.02
CA ILE A 96 1.12 -10.06 -8.14
C ILE A 96 0.49 -11.45 -8.27
N VAL A 97 0.12 -12.04 -7.13
CA VAL A 97 -0.68 -13.26 -7.04
C VAL A 97 -1.88 -12.99 -6.14
N ILE A 98 -3.07 -13.25 -6.66
CA ILE A 98 -4.32 -13.19 -5.89
C ILE A 98 -4.93 -14.59 -5.89
N ALA A 99 -5.10 -15.15 -4.70
CA ALA A 99 -5.82 -16.40 -4.49
C ALA A 99 -7.21 -16.08 -3.94
N ASP A 100 -8.21 -16.02 -4.82
CA ASP A 100 -9.62 -16.02 -4.41
C ASP A 100 -9.99 -17.39 -3.86
N LEU A 101 -10.49 -17.43 -2.62
CA LEU A 101 -10.84 -18.68 -1.95
C LEU A 101 -12.23 -19.19 -2.34
N GLY A 102 -13.00 -18.43 -3.13
CA GLY A 102 -14.32 -18.82 -3.64
C GLY A 102 -15.38 -18.99 -2.54
N ARG A 103 -15.12 -18.46 -1.34
CA ARG A 103 -16.03 -18.49 -0.18
C ARG A 103 -16.96 -17.28 -0.14
N THR A 104 -16.64 -16.26 -0.93
CA THR A 104 -17.31 -14.96 -0.93
C THR A 104 -18.22 -14.85 -2.13
N ASN A 105 -19.50 -14.53 -1.91
CA ASN A 105 -20.37 -14.12 -3.00
C ASN A 105 -20.17 -12.63 -3.28
N TRP A 106 -19.23 -12.33 -4.15
CA TRP A 106 -18.82 -10.95 -4.49
C TRP A 106 -19.99 -10.06 -4.92
N GLN A 107 -21.02 -10.63 -5.56
CA GLN A 107 -22.18 -9.90 -6.09
C GLN A 107 -23.23 -9.57 -5.01
N GLU A 108 -23.21 -10.27 -3.88
CA GLU A 108 -24.15 -10.05 -2.76
C GLU A 108 -23.57 -9.15 -1.67
N LEU A 109 -22.27 -8.82 -1.74
CA LEU A 109 -21.66 -7.94 -0.76
C LEU A 109 -22.23 -6.52 -0.88
N PRO A 110 -22.58 -5.87 0.25
CA PRO A 110 -22.99 -4.48 0.23
C PRO A 110 -21.82 -3.63 -0.28
N VAL A 111 -22.00 -3.01 -1.44
CA VAL A 111 -21.04 -2.03 -1.96
C VAL A 111 -20.89 -0.94 -0.90
N PRO A 112 -19.66 -0.62 -0.43
CA PRO A 112 -19.46 0.52 0.45
C PRO A 112 -19.90 1.78 -0.29
N THR A 113 -21.11 2.26 0.00
CA THR A 113 -21.59 3.50 -0.60
C THR A 113 -20.80 4.64 0.06
N PRO A 114 -20.03 5.44 -0.71
CA PRO A 114 -19.46 6.66 -0.16
C PRO A 114 -20.63 7.52 0.34
N ASN A 115 -20.55 7.98 1.59
CA ASN A 115 -21.57 8.84 2.19
C ASN A 115 -21.42 10.28 1.63
N VAL A 116 -21.62 10.44 0.32
CA VAL A 116 -21.46 11.71 -0.42
C VAL A 116 -22.20 12.85 0.26
N LEU A 117 -23.40 12.57 0.79
CA LEU A 117 -24.23 13.56 1.48
C LEU A 117 -23.61 14.04 2.79
N LEU A 118 -22.96 13.13 3.54
CA LEU A 118 -22.26 13.46 4.78
C LEU A 118 -20.98 14.24 4.49
N GLU A 119 -20.19 13.82 3.50
CA GLU A 119 -18.97 14.54 3.11
C GLU A 119 -19.28 15.96 2.59
N LEU A 120 -20.31 16.12 1.76
CA LEU A 120 -20.78 17.43 1.32
C LEU A 120 -21.28 18.27 2.50
N SER A 121 -22.00 17.69 3.46
CA SER A 121 -22.46 18.42 4.65
C SER A 121 -21.32 18.95 5.50
N GLN A 122 -20.26 18.15 5.67
CA GLN A 122 -19.06 18.55 6.40
C GLN A 122 -18.28 19.63 5.67
N ALA A 123 -18.15 19.52 4.35
CA ALA A 123 -17.50 20.53 3.53
C ALA A 123 -18.24 21.87 3.62
N VAL A 124 -19.57 21.88 3.47
CA VAL A 124 -20.40 23.09 3.58
C VAL A 124 -20.31 23.71 4.99
N ALA A 125 -20.40 22.89 6.05
CA ALA A 125 -20.29 23.37 7.42
C ALA A 125 -18.93 24.03 7.71
N THR A 126 -17.85 23.44 7.22
CA THR A 126 -16.48 23.95 7.40
C THR A 126 -16.31 25.28 6.66
N VAL A 127 -16.71 25.35 5.39
CA VAL A 127 -16.63 26.58 4.59
C VAL A 127 -17.49 27.69 5.23
N GLY A 128 -18.69 27.35 5.70
CA GLY A 128 -19.57 28.29 6.40
C GLY A 128 -18.94 28.86 7.67
N ALA A 129 -18.42 28.00 8.55
CA ALA A 129 -17.79 28.42 9.81
C ALA A 129 -16.58 29.33 9.57
N VAL A 130 -15.72 29.00 8.61
CA VAL A 130 -14.56 29.82 8.24
C VAL A 130 -15.00 31.17 7.66
N SER A 131 -16.00 31.18 6.79
CA SER A 131 -16.52 32.42 6.17
C SER A 131 -17.12 33.37 7.21
N VAL A 132 -17.88 32.84 8.16
CA VAL A 132 -18.44 33.60 9.29
C VAL A 132 -17.32 34.13 10.19
N GLY A 133 -16.31 33.31 10.50
CA GLY A 133 -15.15 33.74 11.30
C GLY A 133 -14.38 34.90 10.65
N ILE A 134 -14.14 34.83 9.33
CA ILE A 134 -13.52 35.92 8.58
C ILE A 134 -14.39 37.18 8.61
N TRP A 135 -15.70 37.04 8.42
CA TRP A 135 -16.63 38.17 8.45
C TRP A 135 -16.68 38.86 9.82
N ILE A 136 -16.79 38.09 10.91
CA ILE A 136 -16.76 38.61 12.29
C ILE A 136 -15.42 39.27 12.59
N SER A 137 -14.31 38.66 12.19
CA SER A 137 -12.98 39.25 12.37
C SER A 137 -12.87 40.58 11.64
N SER A 138 -13.31 40.66 10.38
CA SER A 138 -13.29 41.91 9.60
C SER A 138 -14.19 42.99 10.18
N LEU A 139 -15.31 42.62 10.82
CA LEU A 139 -16.21 43.55 11.49
C LEU A 139 -15.56 44.14 12.75
N LEU A 140 -14.84 43.31 13.52
CA LEU A 140 -14.12 43.74 14.73
C LEU A 140 -12.90 44.61 14.43
N THR A 141 -12.25 44.46 13.27
CA THR A 141 -11.13 45.34 12.87
C THR A 141 -11.56 46.73 12.39
N LEU A 142 -12.87 46.95 12.17
CA LEU A 142 -13.44 48.21 11.67
C LEU A 142 -14.03 49.11 12.78
N GLN A 143 -13.90 48.72 14.05
CA GLN A 143 -14.23 49.52 15.24
C GLN A 143 -12.96 50.01 15.94
#